data_AF-A0A2G1WB61-F1
#
_entry.id   AF-A0A2G1WB61-F1
#
_cell.length_a   1.000
_cell.length_b   1.000
_cell.length_c   1.000
_cell.angle_alpha   90.00
_cell.angle_beta   90.00
_cell.angle_gamma   90.00
#
_symmetry.space_group_name_H-M   'P 1'
#
loop_
_entity.id
_entity.type
_entity.pdbx_description
1 polymer ?
#
loop_
_entity_poly.entity_id
_entity_poly.type
_entity_poly.pdbx_seq_one_letter_code
_entity_poly.pdbx_strand_id
1 'polypeptide(L)' 'MLETAGVDEYLVFETLEGRIEWWHHDGNQFLEGPRDATVFNSATFPGLWLDRDALRAGDRFRLIETLQHGIQSI' A
#
# COMPACT_ATOMS: atom_id res chain seq x y z
N MET A 1 14.45 6.59 -13.22
CA MET A 1 13.28 5.73 -13.49
C MET A 1 13.37 4.58 -12.51
N LEU A 2 12.38 4.39 -11.63
CA LEU A 2 12.41 3.45 -10.48
C LEU A 2 12.63 1.97 -10.86
N GLU A 3 12.64 1.67 -12.15
CA GLU A 3 12.82 0.35 -12.77
C GLU A 3 14.20 -0.28 -12.54
N THR A 4 15.20 0.45 -12.02
CA THR A 4 16.58 -0.07 -11.83
C THR A 4 16.92 -0.49 -10.39
N ALA A 5 15.99 -0.38 -9.44
CA ALA A 5 16.27 -0.62 -8.02
C ALA A 5 15.85 -2.01 -7.49
N GLY A 6 15.21 -2.86 -8.30
CA GLY A 6 14.73 -4.18 -7.83
C GLY A 6 13.65 -4.08 -6.75
N VAL A 7 12.79 -3.07 -6.84
CA VAL A 7 11.70 -2.84 -5.89
C VAL A 7 10.47 -3.62 -6.32
N ASP A 8 10.03 -4.57 -5.49
CA ASP A 8 8.85 -5.40 -5.76
C ASP A 8 7.53 -4.63 -5.58
N GLU A 9 7.47 -3.65 -4.67
CA GLU A 9 6.28 -2.81 -4.44
C GLU A 9 6.68 -1.40 -3.99
N TYR A 10 5.93 -0.38 -4.40
CA TYR A 10 6.10 0.98 -3.89
C TYR A 10 4.76 1.70 -3.70
N LEU A 11 4.74 2.60 -2.72
CA LEU A 11 3.61 3.48 -2.44
C LEU A 11 3.95 4.90 -2.88
N VAL A 12 3.06 5.52 -3.63
CA VAL A 12 3.13 6.94 -3.97
C VAL A 12 2.12 7.68 -3.11
N PHE A 13 2.61 8.66 -2.36
CA PHE A 13 1.76 9.62 -1.66
C PHE A 13 1.86 10.98 -2.34
N GLU A 14 0.81 11.34 -3.07
CA GLU A 14 0.66 12.63 -3.69
C GLU A 14 0.01 13.57 -2.68
N THR A 15 0.76 14.59 -2.24
CA THR A 15 0.38 15.42 -1.08
C THR A 15 -0.56 16.56 -1.43
N LEU A 16 -0.71 16.89 -2.71
CA LEU A 16 -1.52 18.00 -3.20
C LEU A 16 -3.01 17.64 -3.24
N GLU A 17 -3.38 16.49 -3.81
CA GLU A 17 -4.74 15.95 -3.79
C GLU A 17 -4.93 14.89 -2.68
N GLY A 18 -3.85 14.46 -2.03
CA GLY A 18 -3.84 13.46 -0.96
C GLY A 18 -4.15 12.07 -1.49
N ARG A 19 -3.74 11.78 -2.73
CA ARG A 19 -3.93 10.47 -3.36
C ARG A 19 -2.83 9.53 -2.89
N ILE A 20 -3.24 8.32 -2.54
CA ILE A 20 -2.32 7.22 -2.27
C ILE A 20 -2.52 6.21 -3.38
N GLU A 21 -1.44 5.92 -4.10
CA GLU A 21 -1.41 4.90 -5.13
C GLU A 21 -0.42 3.81 -4.71
N TRP A 22 -0.91 2.57 -4.69
CA TRP A 22 -0.10 1.40 -4.40
C TRP A 22 0.28 0.72 -5.71
N TRP A 23 1.56 0.54 -5.96
CA TRP A 23 2.07 -0.09 -7.17
C TRP A 23 2.81 -1.37 -6.79
N HIS A 24 2.48 -2.47 -7.46
CA HIS A 24 3.15 -3.75 -7.27
C HIS A 24 3.75 -4.23 -8.58
N HIS A 25 4.90 -4.88 -8.50
CA HIS A 25 5.62 -5.42 -9.63
C HIS A 25 5.29 -6.91 -9.78
N ASP A 26 4.58 -7.29 -10.85
CA ASP A 26 4.23 -8.70 -11.12
C ASP A 26 5.31 -9.41 -11.97
N GLY A 27 6.57 -9.01 -11.83
CA GLY A 27 7.69 -9.56 -12.61
C GLY A 27 7.79 -9.08 -14.06
N ASN A 28 6.73 -8.52 -14.64
CA ASN A 28 6.70 -8.06 -16.03
C ASN A 28 6.28 -6.58 -16.19
N GLN A 29 5.51 -6.02 -15.24
CA GLN A 29 5.07 -4.63 -15.22
C GLN A 29 4.66 -4.19 -13.81
N PHE A 30 4.66 -2.88 -13.58
CA PHE A 30 4.01 -2.30 -12.41
C PHE A 30 2.50 -2.23 -12.63
N LEU A 31 1.76 -2.90 -11.78
CA LEU A 31 0.30 -2.90 -11.76
C LEU A 31 -0.18 -1.89 -10.72
N GLU A 32 -1.12 -1.06 -11.13
CA GLU A 32 -1.79 -0.14 -10.23
C GLU A 32 -2.76 -0.91 -9.33
N GLY A 33 -2.63 -0.73 -8.02
CA GLY A 33 -3.60 -1.22 -7.06
C GLY A 33 -4.96 -0.54 -7.24
N PRO A 34 -6.04 -1.16 -6.75
CA PRO A 34 -7.39 -0.62 -6.90
C PRO A 34 -7.49 0.82 -6.37
N ARG A 35 -7.80 1.77 -7.26
CA ARG A 35 -7.93 3.21 -6.96
C ARG A 35 -9.00 3.51 -5.91
N ASP A 36 -9.98 2.62 -5.72
CA ASP A 36 -11.08 2.79 -4.76
C ASP A 36 -10.95 1.93 -3.49
N ALA A 37 -9.83 1.21 -3.32
CA ALA A 37 -9.63 0.39 -2.12
C ALA A 37 -9.34 1.25 -0.88
N THR A 38 -10.13 1.04 0.17
CA THR A 38 -9.91 1.65 1.49
C THR A 38 -8.69 1.06 2.20
N VAL A 39 -8.40 -0.23 1.95
CA VAL A 39 -7.25 -0.93 2.52
C VAL A 39 -6.42 -1.53 1.38
N PHE A 40 -5.13 -1.25 1.38
CA PHE A 40 -4.14 -1.85 0.49
C PHE A 40 -3.54 -3.09 1.16
N ASN A 41 -3.44 -4.18 0.41
CA ASN A 41 -2.80 -5.42 0.87
C ASN A 41 -1.55 -5.63 0.04
N SER A 42 -0.40 -5.80 0.70
CA SER A 42 0.86 -6.13 0.03
C SER A 42 0.81 -7.57 -0.50
N ALA A 43 1.26 -7.76 -1.74
CA ALA A 43 1.48 -9.08 -2.34
C ALA A 43 2.85 -9.66 -1.95
N THR A 44 3.86 -8.82 -1.73
CA THR A 44 5.21 -9.23 -1.28
C THR A 44 5.27 -9.57 0.21
N PHE A 45 4.50 -8.87 1.04
CA PHE A 45 4.45 -9.08 2.49
C PHE A 45 3.04 -9.56 2.91
N PRO A 46 2.79 -10.87 2.92
CA PRO A 46 1.52 -11.42 3.37
C PRO A 46 1.13 -10.89 4.76
N GLY A 47 -0.08 -10.34 4.86
CA GLY A 47 -0.60 -9.73 6.10
C GLY A 47 -0.23 -8.26 6.31
N LEU A 48 0.62 -7.65 5.48
CA LEU A 48 0.83 -6.21 5.49
C LEU A 48 -0.36 -5.50 4.84
N TRP A 49 -1.26 -5.01 5.68
CA TRP A 49 -2.43 -4.25 5.27
C TRP A 49 -2.30 -2.80 5.73
N LEU A 50 -2.68 -1.86 4.87
CA LEU A 50 -2.55 -0.42 5.13
C LEU A 50 -3.84 0.31 4.75
N ASP A 51 -4.43 0.99 5.73
CA ASP A 51 -5.62 1.81 5.53
C ASP A 51 -5.22 3.15 4.87
N ARG A 52 -5.85 3.44 3.73
CA ARG A 52 -5.60 4.63 2.92
C ARG A 52 -5.89 5.92 3.70
N ASP A 53 -7.05 5.99 4.35
CA ASP A 53 -7.47 7.21 5.04
C ASP A 53 -6.60 7.45 6.28
N ALA A 54 -6.22 6.38 6.97
CA ALA A 54 -5.30 6.43 8.09
C ALA A 54 -3.90 6.88 7.66
N LEU A 55 -3.39 6.40 6.52
CA LEU A 55 -2.15 6.90 5.92
C LEU A 55 -2.25 8.40 5.58
N ARG A 56 -3.35 8.82 4.94
CA ARG A 56 -3.58 10.24 4.55
C ARG A 56 -3.70 11.15 5.76
N ALA A 57 -4.36 10.69 6.82
CA ALA A 57 -4.56 11.43 8.06
C ALA A 57 -3.36 11.36 9.02
N GLY A 58 -2.37 10.49 8.76
CA GLY A 58 -1.30 10.20 9.72
C GLY A 58 -1.80 9.50 10.99
N ASP A 59 -2.95 8.82 10.92
CA ASP A 59 -3.53 8.08 12.04
C ASP A 59 -2.78 6.76 12.26
N ARG A 60 -1.72 6.84 13.06
CA ARG A 60 -0.90 5.69 13.44
C ARG A 60 -1.69 4.59 14.16
N PHE A 61 -2.74 4.91 14.90
CA PHE A 61 -3.46 3.90 15.68
C PHE A 61 -4.26 3.00 14.75
N ARG A 62 -5.01 3.61 13.83
CA ARG A 62 -5.76 2.88 12.81
C ARG A 62 -4.85 2.13 11.83
N LEU A 63 -3.66 2.66 11.54
CA LEU A 63 -2.66 1.94 10.75
C LEU A 63 -2.19 0.65 11.42
N ILE A 64 -1.86 0.71 12.71
CA ILE A 64 -1.42 -0.47 13.46
C ILE A 64 -2.56 -1.48 13.63
N GLU A 65 -3.79 -1.02 13.88
CA GLU A 65 -4.97 -1.88 13.96
C GLU A 65 -5.21 -2.63 12.63
N THR A 66 -5.16 -1.91 11.51
CA THR A 66 -5.32 -2.50 10.17
C THR A 66 -4.23 -3.53 9.87
N LEU A 67 -2.98 -3.21 10.22
CA LEU A 67 -1.86 -4.14 10.09
C LEU A 67 -2.08 -5.40 10.93
N GLN A 68 -2.55 -5.27 12.16
CA GLN A 68 -2.84 -6.41 13.03
C GLN A 68 -3.92 -7.31 12.44
N HIS A 69 -4.98 -6.74 11.86
CA HIS A 69 -6.01 -7.51 11.17
C HIS A 69 -5.46 -8.28 9.97
N GLY A 70 -4.56 -7.66 9.19
CA GLY A 70 -3.90 -8.34 8.08
C GLY A 70 -3.04 -9.52 8.53
N ILE A 71 -2.22 -9.32 9.57
CA ILE A 71 -1.37 -10.38 10.15
C ILE A 71 -2.21 -11.52 10.75
N GLN A 72 -3.43 -11.25 11.23
CA GLN A 72 -4.33 -12.28 11.77
C GLN A 72 -5.11 -13.04 10.70
N SER A 73 -5.13 -12.55 9.45
CA SER A 73 -5.91 -13.13 8.35
C SER A 73 -5.12 -14.13 7.51
N ILE A 74 -3.85 -14.35 7.83
CA ILE A 74 -2.94 -15.32 7.18
C ILE A 74 -2.92 -16.67 7.90
#